data_AF-A0A811RN41-F1
#
_entry.id   AF-A0A811RN41-F1
#
_cell.length_a   1.000
_cell.length_b   1.000
_cell.length_c   1.000
_cell.angle_alpha   90.00
_cell.angle_beta   90.00
_cell.angle_gamma   90.00
#
_symmetry.space_group_name_H-M   'P 1'
#
loop_
_entity.id
_entity.type
_entity.pdbx_description
1 polymer ?
#
loop_
_entity_poly.entity_id
_entity_poly.type
_entity_poly.pdbx_seq_one_letter_code
_entity_poly.pdbx_strand_id
1 'polypeptide(L)'
;MGAAAVDDAASMRAAVRRLSFGAAAEEEKRDAAGEVARLARTDERTKRLLPELGVVPALLDMLADGRSAAGARVAAAGALLELARGTHRNKVHIVKAGLLKKLPRLTDDKDLSRSQELALLVLSISSLANTDFPLSTTELLPFLVATLSAADVPSDTKLPCLAALRNLSTKLEHARDVVSSGAVRALLSLSLSLDRKTSEAALCILGELAAASAAARKAMEEEEGEAASRAVLETMTRHESARCQEHATYLAMVLARHGSRALRRRMRQLGVVQALLEVSLLGSPLAQRRAAKILQWFKEEGPQQSRVSAHSGPRVEGDGGTSCPDDDVAGEDGREAKDCRRDTTVGKIVRQSLDRNMKCILRRATASVDLTNVKLLATSSSSKSLPC
;
A
#
# COMPACT_ATOMS: atom_id res chain seq x y z
N MET A 1 15.89 43.67 -15.26
CA MET A 1 15.38 43.01 -14.04
C MET A 1 14.41 43.86 -13.21
N GLY A 2 14.40 45.20 -13.30
CA GLY A 2 13.53 46.06 -12.47
C GLY A 2 12.03 46.04 -12.82
N ALA A 3 11.67 46.02 -14.11
CA ALA A 3 10.26 46.11 -14.52
C ALA A 3 9.42 44.87 -14.17
N ALA A 4 9.96 43.66 -14.39
CA ALA A 4 9.28 42.41 -14.05
C ALA A 4 9.04 42.26 -12.53
N ALA A 5 10.00 42.67 -11.70
CA ALA A 5 9.86 42.61 -10.24
C ALA A 5 8.85 43.63 -9.69
N VAL A 6 8.66 44.77 -10.36
CA VAL A 6 7.64 45.77 -10.01
C VAL A 6 6.24 45.30 -10.44
N ASP A 7 6.15 44.63 -11.59
CA ASP A 7 4.91 44.04 -12.11
C ASP A 7 4.42 42.88 -11.22
N ASP A 8 5.32 41.99 -10.79
CA ASP A 8 4.99 40.90 -9.86
C ASP A 8 4.52 41.40 -8.48
N ALA A 9 5.11 42.50 -7.98
CA ALA A 9 4.69 43.11 -6.72
C ALA A 9 3.32 43.79 -6.82
N ALA A 10 3.01 44.40 -7.96
CA ALA A 10 1.70 44.99 -8.24
C ALA A 10 0.63 43.89 -8.40
N SER A 11 0.94 42.84 -9.18
CA SER A 11 0.06 41.68 -9.37
C SER A 11 -0.24 40.99 -8.03
N MET A 12 0.79 40.76 -7.20
CA MET A 12 0.63 40.19 -5.86
C MET A 12 -0.34 41.01 -4.99
N ARG A 13 -0.18 42.34 -4.91
CA ARG A 13 -1.08 43.20 -4.13
C ARG A 13 -2.50 43.21 -4.70
N ALA A 14 -2.65 43.19 -6.02
CA ALA A 14 -3.95 43.12 -6.68
C ALA A 14 -4.67 41.81 -6.37
N ALA A 15 -3.98 40.67 -6.47
CA ALA A 15 -4.53 39.35 -6.14
C ALA A 15 -4.96 39.27 -4.66
N VAL A 16 -4.12 39.75 -3.73
CA VAL A 16 -4.46 39.80 -2.29
C VAL A 16 -5.71 40.65 -2.05
N ARG A 17 -5.82 41.82 -2.69
CA ARG A 17 -7.00 42.70 -2.56
C ARG A 17 -8.27 42.05 -3.08
N ARG A 18 -8.22 41.40 -4.24
CA ARG A 18 -9.36 40.69 -4.85
C ARG A 18 -9.82 39.51 -3.99
N LEU A 19 -8.89 38.80 -3.35
CA LEU A 19 -9.19 37.72 -2.41
C LEU A 19 -9.81 38.23 -1.09
N SER A 20 -9.35 39.39 -0.59
CA SER A 20 -9.63 39.83 0.78
C SER A 20 -10.77 40.86 0.90
N PHE A 21 -11.03 41.65 -0.15
CA PHE A 21 -11.90 42.83 -0.07
C PHE A 21 -12.97 42.91 -1.17
N GLY A 22 -13.17 41.85 -1.95
CA GLY A 22 -14.16 41.86 -3.03
C GLY A 22 -15.57 41.46 -2.59
N ALA A 23 -16.56 42.31 -2.89
CA ALA A 23 -17.91 41.88 -3.31
C ALA A 23 -17.87 41.25 -4.71
N ALA A 24 -16.83 40.48 -4.96
CA ALA A 24 -16.38 40.02 -6.25
C ALA A 24 -17.18 38.80 -6.68
N ALA A 25 -17.51 38.72 -7.98
CA ALA A 25 -18.11 37.54 -8.55
C ALA A 25 -17.24 36.30 -8.27
N GLU A 26 -17.85 35.13 -8.12
CA GLU A 26 -17.14 33.88 -7.80
C GLU A 26 -16.03 33.55 -8.82
N GLU A 27 -16.20 33.99 -10.07
CA GLU A 27 -15.20 33.91 -11.13
C GLU A 27 -13.95 34.75 -10.81
N GLU A 28 -14.14 35.97 -10.30
CA GLU A 28 -13.03 36.87 -9.96
C GLU A 28 -12.22 36.33 -8.77
N LYS A 29 -12.89 35.70 -7.79
CA LYS A 29 -12.25 35.00 -6.67
C LYS A 29 -11.43 33.80 -7.14
N ARG A 30 -11.99 33.00 -8.06
CA ARG A 30 -11.30 31.86 -8.68
C ARG A 30 -10.05 32.31 -9.43
N ASP A 31 -10.14 33.37 -10.22
CA ASP A 31 -9.00 33.94 -10.96
C ASP A 31 -7.92 34.46 -10.02
N ALA A 32 -8.31 35.14 -8.93
CA ALA A 32 -7.37 35.63 -7.93
C ALA A 32 -6.62 34.48 -7.23
N ALA A 33 -7.32 33.38 -6.90
CA ALA A 33 -6.68 32.17 -6.39
C ALA A 33 -5.73 31.54 -7.42
N GLY A 34 -6.13 31.50 -8.69
CA GLY A 34 -5.29 31.04 -9.80
C GLY A 34 -4.01 31.86 -9.95
N GLU A 35 -4.10 33.19 -9.83
CA GLU A 35 -2.94 34.08 -9.89
C GLU A 35 -2.01 33.90 -8.69
N VAL A 36 -2.55 33.70 -7.48
CA VAL A 36 -1.73 33.34 -6.32
C VAL A 36 -0.98 32.02 -6.54
N ALA A 37 -1.65 31.02 -7.10
CA ALA A 37 -1.02 29.73 -7.42
C ALA A 37 0.10 29.89 -8.46
N ARG A 38 -0.12 30.74 -9.48
CA ARG A 38 0.89 31.07 -10.50
C ARG A 38 2.10 31.76 -9.87
N LEU A 39 1.89 32.83 -9.10
CA LEU A 39 2.96 33.58 -8.42
C LEU A 39 3.77 32.70 -7.46
N ALA A 40 3.09 31.83 -6.69
CA ALA A 40 3.75 30.87 -5.82
C ALA A 40 4.61 29.88 -6.63
N ARG A 41 4.19 29.48 -7.84
CA ARG A 41 4.97 28.57 -8.69
C ARG A 41 6.20 29.22 -9.31
N THR A 42 6.10 30.49 -9.68
CA THR A 42 7.12 31.18 -10.49
C THR A 42 8.25 31.79 -9.69
N ASP A 43 7.97 32.28 -8.47
CA ASP A 43 8.99 32.96 -7.64
C ASP A 43 8.96 32.52 -6.17
N GLU A 44 10.07 31.93 -5.72
CA GLU A 44 10.27 31.48 -4.34
C GLU A 44 10.34 32.64 -3.34
N ARG A 45 10.70 33.85 -3.77
CA ARG A 45 10.65 35.03 -2.88
C ARG A 45 9.20 35.44 -2.65
N THR A 46 8.41 35.57 -3.70
CA THR A 46 6.98 35.87 -3.65
C THR A 46 6.21 34.80 -2.87
N LYS A 47 6.49 33.51 -3.10
CA LYS A 47 5.91 32.40 -2.32
C LYS A 47 6.11 32.55 -0.80
N ARG A 48 7.25 33.09 -0.37
CA ARG A 48 7.53 33.34 1.06
C ARG A 48 6.82 34.56 1.62
N LEU A 49 6.52 35.57 0.80
CA LEU A 49 5.85 36.81 1.19
C LEU A 49 4.32 36.70 1.20
N LEU A 50 3.74 35.90 0.29
CA LEU A 50 2.28 35.75 0.16
C LEU A 50 1.56 35.42 1.50
N PRO A 51 2.07 34.50 2.35
CA PRO A 51 1.46 34.27 3.67
C PRO A 51 1.49 35.48 4.60
N GLU A 52 2.54 36.32 4.53
CA GLU A 52 2.68 37.53 5.36
C GLU A 52 1.67 38.62 4.94
N LEU A 53 1.19 38.57 3.69
CA LEU A 53 0.17 39.47 3.16
C LEU A 53 -1.27 39.04 3.47
N GLY A 54 -1.47 38.01 4.31
CA GLY A 54 -2.82 37.57 4.71
C GLY A 54 -3.54 36.71 3.68
N VAL A 55 -2.84 36.23 2.64
CA VAL A 55 -3.43 35.39 1.59
C VAL A 55 -3.94 34.04 2.12
N VAL A 56 -3.22 33.46 3.08
CA VAL A 56 -3.56 32.13 3.62
C VAL A 56 -4.93 32.11 4.31
N PRO A 57 -5.25 33.01 5.27
CA PRO A 57 -6.60 33.12 5.81
C PRO A 57 -7.69 33.29 4.74
N ALA A 58 -7.50 34.19 3.77
CA ALA A 58 -8.48 34.45 2.71
C ALA A 58 -8.75 33.20 1.85
N LEU A 59 -7.71 32.45 1.48
CA LEU A 59 -7.86 31.18 0.75
C LEU A 59 -8.54 30.10 1.59
N LEU A 60 -8.26 30.04 2.90
CA LEU A 60 -8.92 29.08 3.79
C LEU A 60 -10.40 29.42 4.04
N ASP A 61 -10.76 30.70 4.03
CA ASP A 61 -12.15 31.13 4.13
C ASP A 61 -12.89 30.81 2.84
N MET A 62 -12.29 31.09 1.68
CA MET A 62 -12.81 30.68 0.38
C MET A 62 -13.00 29.16 0.29
N LEU A 63 -12.01 28.37 0.70
CA LEU A 63 -12.08 26.90 0.70
C LEU A 63 -13.27 26.36 1.53
N ALA A 64 -13.56 27.01 2.65
CA ALA A 64 -14.58 26.58 3.60
C ALA A 64 -15.95 27.28 3.43
N ASP A 65 -16.09 28.23 2.49
CA ASP A 65 -17.37 28.87 2.22
C ASP A 65 -18.27 27.93 1.40
N GLY A 66 -19.24 27.31 2.07
CA GLY A 66 -20.21 26.41 1.44
C GLY A 66 -21.11 27.08 0.39
N ARG A 67 -21.12 28.42 0.31
CA ARG A 67 -21.87 29.16 -0.72
C ARG A 67 -21.03 29.42 -1.98
N SER A 68 -19.71 29.28 -1.89
CA SER A 68 -18.82 29.49 -3.04
C SER A 68 -18.93 28.36 -4.05
N ALA A 69 -18.74 28.69 -5.32
CA ALA A 69 -18.75 27.70 -6.39
C ALA A 69 -17.64 26.66 -6.16
N ALA A 70 -17.92 25.39 -6.44
CA ALA A 70 -16.94 24.30 -6.29
C ALA A 70 -15.60 24.64 -6.99
N GLY A 71 -15.67 25.26 -8.17
CA GLY A 71 -14.50 25.73 -8.90
C GLY A 71 -13.64 26.74 -8.14
N ALA A 72 -14.23 27.71 -7.43
CA ALA A 72 -13.47 28.68 -6.65
C ALA A 72 -12.79 28.00 -5.44
N ARG A 73 -13.50 27.07 -4.79
CA ARG A 73 -12.99 26.32 -3.63
C ARG A 73 -11.85 25.37 -4.00
N VAL A 74 -11.96 24.68 -5.15
CA VAL A 74 -10.87 23.86 -5.71
C VAL A 74 -9.67 24.72 -6.09
N ALA A 75 -9.89 25.91 -6.68
CA ALA A 75 -8.81 26.85 -6.98
C ALA A 75 -8.10 27.33 -5.70
N ALA A 76 -8.84 27.56 -4.62
CA ALA A 76 -8.27 27.89 -3.31
C ALA A 76 -7.40 26.74 -2.76
N ALA A 77 -7.87 25.49 -2.84
CA ALA A 77 -7.06 24.31 -2.48
C ALA A 77 -5.77 24.23 -3.32
N GLY A 78 -5.86 24.47 -4.62
CA GLY A 78 -4.72 24.52 -5.54
C GLY A 78 -3.71 25.61 -5.18
N ALA A 79 -4.17 26.82 -4.86
CA ALA A 79 -3.31 27.92 -4.41
C ALA A 79 -2.59 27.59 -3.09
N LEU A 80 -3.30 27.04 -2.12
CA LEU A 80 -2.72 26.58 -0.85
C LEU A 80 -1.70 25.46 -1.06
N LEU A 81 -1.95 24.54 -2.00
CA LEU A 81 -1.01 23.48 -2.36
C LEU A 81 0.30 24.06 -2.94
N GLU A 82 0.22 25.04 -3.85
CA GLU A 82 1.41 25.68 -4.41
C GLU A 82 2.20 26.46 -3.35
N LEU A 83 1.50 27.13 -2.42
CA LEU A 83 2.14 27.78 -1.27
C LEU A 83 2.83 26.78 -0.35
N ALA A 84 2.24 25.60 -0.13
CA ALA A 84 2.81 24.55 0.72
C ALA A 84 3.99 23.82 0.07
N ARG A 85 4.07 23.80 -1.27
CA ARG A 85 5.02 22.96 -2.00
C ARG A 85 6.46 23.43 -1.79
N GLY A 86 7.27 22.53 -1.24
CA GLY A 86 8.70 22.75 -1.01
C GLY A 86 9.03 23.67 0.17
N THR A 87 8.04 24.16 0.92
CA THR A 87 8.26 25.20 1.93
C THR A 87 7.70 24.81 3.30
N HIS A 88 8.58 24.38 4.22
CA HIS A 88 8.19 24.03 5.60
C HIS A 88 7.46 25.20 6.30
N ARG A 89 8.00 26.42 6.21
CA ARG A 89 7.42 27.63 6.80
C ARG A 89 5.97 27.88 6.38
N ASN A 90 5.65 27.66 5.11
CA ASN A 90 4.32 27.91 4.57
C ASN A 90 3.34 26.82 4.99
N LYS A 91 3.76 25.56 5.02
CA LYS A 91 2.95 24.45 5.58
C LYS A 91 2.54 24.76 7.02
N VAL A 92 3.48 25.23 7.84
CA VAL A 92 3.21 25.65 9.23
C VAL A 92 2.21 26.82 9.28
N HIS A 93 2.36 27.82 8.41
CA HIS A 93 1.40 28.94 8.34
C HIS A 93 -0.01 28.47 7.98
N ILE A 94 -0.15 27.58 7.00
CA ILE A 94 -1.44 27.02 6.57
C ILE A 94 -2.12 26.25 7.71
N VAL A 95 -1.36 25.43 8.46
CA VAL A 95 -1.90 24.73 9.63
C VAL A 95 -2.31 25.71 10.73
N LYS A 96 -1.45 26.68 11.06
CA LYS A 96 -1.73 27.69 12.11
C LYS A 96 -2.92 28.59 11.77
N ALA A 97 -3.13 28.87 10.49
CA ALA A 97 -4.30 29.61 10.00
C ALA A 97 -5.60 28.80 10.06
N GLY A 98 -5.55 27.53 10.48
CA GLY A 98 -6.74 26.75 10.84
C GLY A 98 -7.23 25.78 9.77
N LEU A 99 -6.39 25.36 8.82
CA LEU A 99 -6.77 24.34 7.81
C LEU A 99 -7.37 23.09 8.46
N LEU A 100 -6.71 22.55 9.51
CA LEU A 100 -7.15 21.31 10.16
C LEU A 100 -8.56 21.44 10.77
N LYS A 101 -8.88 22.59 11.36
CA LYS A 101 -10.20 22.86 11.96
C LYS A 101 -11.32 22.96 10.91
N LYS A 102 -10.97 23.22 9.64
CA LYS A 102 -11.92 23.31 8.53
C LYS A 102 -12.19 21.94 7.89
N LEU A 103 -11.28 20.97 8.04
CA LEU A 103 -11.38 19.64 7.41
C LEU A 103 -12.74 18.93 7.63
N PRO A 104 -13.37 18.93 8.83
CA PRO A 104 -14.66 18.26 9.01
C PRO A 104 -15.73 18.77 8.05
N ARG A 105 -15.79 20.10 7.84
CA ARG A 105 -16.73 20.71 6.89
C ARG A 105 -16.41 20.38 5.44
N LEU A 106 -15.14 20.14 5.11
CA LEU A 106 -14.72 19.77 3.76
C LEU A 106 -14.99 18.29 3.46
N THR A 107 -15.06 17.44 4.48
CA THR A 107 -15.42 16.01 4.35
C THR A 107 -16.86 15.84 3.90
N ASP A 108 -17.77 16.65 4.41
CA ASP A 108 -19.20 16.58 4.07
C ASP A 108 -19.51 17.07 2.65
N ASP A 109 -18.58 17.82 2.06
CA ASP A 109 -18.68 18.35 0.71
C ASP A 109 -18.19 17.34 -0.32
N LYS A 110 -19.10 16.92 -1.20
CA LYS A 110 -18.86 15.92 -2.23
C LYS A 110 -17.87 16.36 -3.32
N ASP A 111 -17.82 17.63 -3.64
CA ASP A 111 -16.92 18.14 -4.69
C ASP A 111 -15.50 18.30 -4.13
N LEU A 112 -15.37 18.74 -2.88
CA LEU A 112 -14.07 18.89 -2.24
C LEU A 112 -13.48 17.60 -1.70
N SER A 113 -14.27 16.71 -1.10
CA SER A 113 -13.77 15.40 -0.63
C SER A 113 -13.21 14.55 -1.77
N ARG A 114 -13.62 14.82 -3.02
CA ARG A 114 -13.11 14.18 -4.24
C ARG A 114 -12.08 15.02 -5.00
N SER A 115 -11.71 16.19 -4.48
CA SER A 115 -10.70 17.05 -5.10
C SER A 115 -9.31 16.49 -4.89
N GLN A 116 -8.62 16.28 -6.01
CA GLN A 116 -7.21 15.88 -6.00
C GLN A 116 -6.33 16.98 -5.38
N GLU A 117 -6.64 18.25 -5.62
CA GLU A 117 -5.91 19.40 -5.07
C GLU A 117 -5.96 19.40 -3.54
N LEU A 118 -7.13 19.15 -2.96
CA LEU A 118 -7.27 19.05 -1.51
C LEU A 118 -6.50 17.85 -0.95
N ALA A 119 -6.57 16.69 -1.61
CA ALA A 119 -5.83 15.50 -1.20
C ALA A 119 -4.30 15.70 -1.28
N LEU A 120 -3.81 16.40 -2.31
CA LEU A 120 -2.40 16.77 -2.47
C LEU A 120 -1.96 17.82 -1.44
N LEU A 121 -2.82 18.78 -1.10
CA LEU A 121 -2.57 19.73 -0.02
C LEU A 121 -2.43 18.97 1.32
N VAL A 122 -3.37 18.07 1.61
CA VAL A 122 -3.35 17.22 2.81
C VAL A 122 -2.07 16.38 2.88
N LEU A 123 -1.64 15.77 1.77
CA LEU A 123 -0.35 15.08 1.67
C LEU A 123 0.83 16.01 1.96
N SER A 124 0.82 17.20 1.40
CA SER A 124 1.87 18.20 1.63
C SER A 124 1.95 18.59 3.11
N ILE A 125 0.80 18.77 3.77
CA ILE A 125 0.72 19.11 5.20
C ILE A 125 1.12 17.93 6.08
N SER A 126 0.73 16.69 5.75
CA SER A 126 1.07 15.51 6.57
C SER A 126 2.56 15.26 6.68
N SER A 127 3.37 15.73 5.72
CA SER A 127 4.83 15.68 5.82
C SER A 127 5.40 16.43 7.03
N LEU A 128 4.64 17.36 7.64
CA LEU A 128 5.02 18.01 8.90
C LEU A 128 5.12 17.01 10.06
N ALA A 129 4.39 15.89 10.03
CA ALA A 129 4.53 14.83 11.03
C ALA A 129 5.94 14.23 11.07
N ASN A 130 6.70 14.34 9.98
CA ASN A 130 8.09 13.89 9.94
C ASN A 130 9.10 14.92 10.48
N THR A 131 8.62 16.01 11.09
CA THR A 131 9.42 17.10 11.67
C THR A 131 9.06 17.29 13.15
N ASP A 132 9.73 18.20 13.86
CA ASP A 132 9.42 18.52 15.27
C ASP A 132 8.17 19.41 15.42
N PHE A 133 7.47 19.70 14.33
CA PHE A 133 6.23 20.48 14.38
C PHE A 133 5.09 19.64 14.99
N PRO A 134 4.40 20.12 16.04
CA PRO A 134 3.32 19.39 16.70
C PRO A 134 2.05 19.40 15.84
N LEU A 135 1.98 18.50 14.86
CA LEU A 135 0.84 18.35 13.97
C LEU A 135 -0.31 17.61 14.69
N SER A 136 -1.46 18.26 14.83
CA SER A 136 -2.69 17.60 15.29
C SER A 136 -3.18 16.60 14.23
N THR A 137 -3.43 15.36 14.65
CA THR A 137 -4.01 14.29 13.82
C THR A 137 -5.52 14.16 14.00
N THR A 138 -6.11 14.85 14.99
CA THR A 138 -7.50 14.71 15.43
C THR A 138 -8.52 14.92 14.32
N GLU A 139 -8.39 15.98 13.52
CA GLU A 139 -9.28 16.27 12.39
C GLU A 139 -8.75 15.70 11.07
N LEU A 140 -7.44 15.45 11.00
CA LEU A 140 -6.77 14.97 9.81
C LEU A 140 -7.09 13.49 9.52
N LEU A 141 -7.03 12.63 10.54
CA LEU A 141 -7.28 11.20 10.39
C LEU A 141 -8.72 10.89 10.01
N PRO A 142 -9.77 11.48 10.62
CA PRO A 142 -11.14 11.28 10.18
C PRO A 142 -11.37 11.69 8.71
N PHE A 143 -10.81 12.82 8.27
CA PHE A 143 -10.87 13.23 6.86
C PHE A 143 -10.24 12.16 5.95
N LEU A 144 -9.02 11.70 6.28
CA LEU A 144 -8.33 10.67 5.48
C LEU A 144 -9.12 9.36 5.43
N VAL A 145 -9.61 8.88 6.57
CA VAL A 145 -10.36 7.63 6.64
C VAL A 145 -11.67 7.73 5.87
N ALA A 146 -12.42 8.83 6.00
CA ALA A 146 -13.65 9.06 5.25
C ALA A 146 -13.42 9.02 3.74
N THR A 147 -12.41 9.75 3.25
CA THR A 147 -12.04 9.79 1.82
C THR A 147 -11.57 8.42 1.30
N LEU A 148 -10.83 7.67 2.11
CA LEU A 148 -10.33 6.33 1.75
C LEU A 148 -11.44 5.27 1.75
N SER A 149 -12.43 5.40 2.63
CA SER A 149 -13.57 4.48 2.75
C SER A 149 -14.67 4.73 1.71
N ALA A 150 -14.72 5.92 1.11
CA ALA A 150 -15.72 6.26 0.10
C ALA A 150 -15.49 5.50 -1.23
N ALA A 151 -16.53 4.85 -1.73
CA ALA A 151 -16.47 4.03 -2.94
C ALA A 151 -16.28 4.86 -4.22
N ASP A 152 -16.86 6.06 -4.25
CA ASP A 152 -16.91 6.94 -5.43
C ASP A 152 -15.76 7.95 -5.51
N VAL A 153 -14.82 7.92 -4.55
CA VAL A 153 -13.60 8.74 -4.62
C VAL A 153 -12.62 8.11 -5.64
N PRO A 154 -12.14 8.88 -6.64
CA PRO A 154 -11.20 8.39 -7.65
C PRO A 154 -9.85 7.96 -7.06
N SER A 155 -9.17 7.02 -7.72
CA SER A 155 -7.83 6.55 -7.33
C SER A 155 -6.82 7.69 -7.23
N ASP A 156 -6.90 8.68 -8.11
CA ASP A 156 -5.99 9.85 -8.13
C ASP A 156 -6.12 10.75 -6.90
N THR A 157 -7.24 10.65 -6.18
CA THR A 157 -7.48 11.32 -4.88
C THR A 157 -7.11 10.38 -3.72
N LYS A 158 -7.42 9.08 -3.83
CA LYS A 158 -7.06 8.08 -2.81
C LYS A 158 -5.55 7.93 -2.62
N LEU A 159 -4.77 7.98 -3.70
CA LEU A 159 -3.31 7.79 -3.65
C LEU A 159 -2.60 8.87 -2.80
N PRO A 160 -2.85 10.18 -2.98
CA PRO A 160 -2.34 11.20 -2.06
C PRO A 160 -2.79 11.00 -0.62
N CYS A 161 -4.05 10.59 -0.38
CA CYS A 161 -4.54 10.29 0.97
C CYS A 161 -3.82 9.10 1.62
N LEU A 162 -3.54 8.03 0.86
CA LEU A 162 -2.74 6.89 1.32
C LEU A 162 -1.30 7.32 1.66
N ALA A 163 -0.67 8.11 0.79
CA ALA A 163 0.65 8.66 1.06
C ALA A 163 0.64 9.58 2.29
N ALA A 164 -0.44 10.34 2.49
CA ALA A 164 -0.59 11.19 3.66
C ALA A 164 -0.69 10.36 4.94
N LEU A 165 -1.51 9.31 4.93
CA LEU A 165 -1.66 8.37 6.03
C LEU A 165 -0.34 7.64 6.34
N ARG A 166 0.46 7.30 5.32
CA ARG A 166 1.79 6.72 5.49
C ARG A 166 2.72 7.65 6.26
N ASN A 167 2.76 8.94 5.91
CA ASN A 167 3.57 9.94 6.64
C ASN A 167 3.20 10.05 8.13
N LEU A 168 1.91 9.88 8.45
CA LEU A 168 1.47 9.86 9.85
C LEU A 168 1.86 8.54 10.53
N SER A 169 1.79 7.43 9.80
CA SER A 169 2.06 6.08 10.32
C SER A 169 3.54 5.80 10.62
N THR A 170 4.47 6.56 10.02
CA THR A 170 5.92 6.36 10.21
C THR A 170 6.41 6.79 11.59
N LYS A 171 5.67 7.64 12.31
CA LYS A 171 6.01 8.09 13.65
C LYS A 171 5.21 7.29 14.69
N LEU A 172 5.94 6.71 15.65
CA LEU A 172 5.33 5.90 16.72
C LEU A 172 4.28 6.68 17.53
N GLU A 173 4.46 7.99 17.68
CA GLU A 173 3.52 8.87 18.41
C GLU A 173 2.12 8.91 17.76
N HIS A 174 2.06 8.90 16.43
CA HIS A 174 0.81 8.95 15.68
C HIS A 174 0.28 7.56 15.32
N ALA A 175 1.11 6.51 15.38
CA ALA A 175 0.72 5.15 15.01
C ALA A 175 -0.48 4.64 15.81
N ARG A 176 -0.62 5.02 17.09
CA ARG A 176 -1.78 4.66 17.91
C ARG A 176 -3.05 5.37 17.43
N ASP A 177 -2.96 6.64 17.09
CA ASP A 177 -4.09 7.43 16.59
C ASP A 177 -4.56 6.89 15.24
N VAL A 178 -3.63 6.56 14.34
CA VAL A 178 -3.92 5.94 13.03
C VAL A 178 -4.70 4.63 13.21
N VAL A 179 -4.32 3.79 14.17
CA VAL A 179 -5.05 2.55 14.45
C VAL A 179 -6.45 2.85 14.98
N SER A 180 -6.55 3.77 15.92
CA SER A 180 -7.81 4.13 16.59
C SER A 180 -8.80 4.87 15.67
N SER A 181 -8.32 5.46 14.58
CA SER A 181 -9.17 6.19 13.62
C SER A 181 -9.94 5.28 12.66
N GLY A 182 -9.78 3.96 12.74
CA GLY A 182 -10.37 3.00 11.79
C GLY A 182 -9.60 2.86 10.48
N ALA A 183 -8.38 3.41 10.39
CA ALA A 183 -7.58 3.35 9.17
C ALA A 183 -7.24 1.91 8.75
N VAL A 184 -7.05 1.00 9.70
CA VAL A 184 -6.78 -0.43 9.42
C VAL A 184 -7.90 -1.04 8.57
N ARG A 185 -9.17 -0.81 8.94
CA ARG A 185 -10.33 -1.31 8.18
C ARG A 185 -10.40 -0.71 6.79
N ALA A 186 -10.20 0.60 6.66
CA ALA A 186 -10.19 1.27 5.36
C ALA A 186 -9.07 0.71 4.44
N LEU A 187 -7.86 0.53 4.98
CA LEU A 187 -6.73 -0.03 4.25
C LEU A 187 -6.97 -1.49 3.85
N LEU A 188 -7.58 -2.32 4.70
CA LEU A 188 -7.94 -3.69 4.36
C LEU A 188 -8.94 -3.74 3.21
N SER A 189 -9.96 -2.89 3.23
CA SER A 189 -10.90 -2.76 2.11
C SER A 189 -10.19 -2.32 0.82
N LEU A 190 -9.29 -1.34 0.90
CA LEU A 190 -8.56 -0.85 -0.28
C LEU A 190 -7.53 -1.83 -0.80
N SER A 191 -6.96 -2.70 0.05
CA SER A 191 -6.05 -3.76 -0.37
C SER A 191 -6.70 -4.74 -1.36
N LEU A 192 -8.03 -4.88 -1.29
CA LEU A 192 -8.83 -5.73 -2.17
C LEU A 192 -9.31 -5.01 -3.44
N SER A 193 -9.05 -3.70 -3.58
CA SER A 193 -9.42 -2.90 -4.76
C SER A 193 -8.88 -3.51 -6.06
N LEU A 194 -9.60 -3.31 -7.16
CA LEU A 194 -9.14 -3.63 -8.52
C LEU A 194 -8.07 -2.64 -9.00
N ASP A 195 -8.04 -1.42 -8.45
CA ASP A 195 -6.96 -0.48 -8.75
C ASP A 195 -5.65 -0.92 -8.09
N ARG A 196 -4.73 -1.42 -8.90
CA ARG A 196 -3.46 -1.99 -8.46
C ARG A 196 -2.60 -1.00 -7.67
N LYS A 197 -2.60 0.29 -8.03
CA LYS A 197 -1.79 1.30 -7.34
C LYS A 197 -2.30 1.53 -5.91
N THR A 198 -3.62 1.64 -5.76
CA THR A 198 -4.29 1.81 -4.47
C THR A 198 -4.12 0.56 -3.61
N SER A 199 -4.32 -0.63 -4.18
CA SER A 199 -4.09 -1.91 -3.49
C SER A 199 -2.64 -2.07 -3.02
N GLU A 200 -1.65 -1.80 -3.88
CA GLU A 200 -0.22 -1.83 -3.55
C GLU A 200 0.11 -0.88 -2.39
N ALA A 201 -0.34 0.38 -2.47
CA ALA A 201 -0.11 1.38 -1.43
C ALA A 201 -0.77 0.98 -0.10
N ALA A 202 -2.00 0.47 -0.12
CA ALA A 202 -2.70 0.03 1.08
C ALA A 202 -2.00 -1.16 1.77
N LEU A 203 -1.60 -2.17 1.01
CA LEU A 203 -0.85 -3.33 1.51
C LEU A 203 0.51 -2.92 2.10
N CYS A 204 1.19 -1.97 1.46
CA CYS A 204 2.45 -1.42 1.94
C CYS A 204 2.28 -0.79 3.34
N ILE A 205 1.30 0.09 3.48
CA ILE A 205 1.01 0.78 4.76
C ILE A 205 0.58 -0.22 5.83
N LEU A 206 -0.27 -1.21 5.51
CA LEU A 206 -0.66 -2.26 6.46
C LEU A 206 0.56 -3.03 6.97
N GLY A 207 1.45 -3.45 6.09
CA GLY A 207 2.68 -4.16 6.45
C GLY A 207 3.59 -3.33 7.34
N GLU A 208 3.84 -2.06 6.97
CA GLU A 208 4.66 -1.12 7.75
C GLU A 208 4.05 -0.87 9.13
N LEU A 209 2.74 -0.62 9.20
CA LEU A 209 2.02 -0.34 10.44
C LEU A 209 2.00 -1.57 11.37
N ALA A 210 1.76 -2.77 10.81
CA ALA A 210 1.81 -4.02 11.58
C ALA A 210 3.22 -4.32 12.11
N ALA A 211 4.27 -3.99 11.34
CA ALA A 211 5.64 -4.19 11.77
C ALA A 211 6.02 -3.21 12.91
N ALA A 212 5.62 -1.94 12.79
CA ALA A 212 5.97 -0.89 13.74
C ALA A 212 5.10 -0.88 15.01
N SER A 213 3.82 -1.24 14.93
CA SER A 213 2.85 -1.03 16.01
C SER A 213 2.21 -2.31 16.52
N ALA A 214 2.37 -2.60 17.81
CA ALA A 214 1.67 -3.69 18.49
C ALA A 214 0.14 -3.48 18.51
N ALA A 215 -0.30 -2.23 18.65
CA ALA A 215 -1.73 -1.88 18.59
C ALA A 215 -2.33 -2.22 17.22
N ALA A 216 -1.59 -1.95 16.14
CA ALA A 216 -2.02 -2.30 14.79
C ALA A 216 -2.14 -3.82 14.59
N ARG A 217 -1.17 -4.59 15.09
CA ARG A 217 -1.26 -6.06 15.05
C ARG A 217 -2.46 -6.57 15.84
N LYS A 218 -2.72 -6.01 17.01
CA LYS A 218 -3.89 -6.36 17.83
C LYS A 218 -5.20 -6.06 17.10
N ALA A 219 -5.33 -4.88 16.50
CA ALA A 219 -6.49 -4.51 15.69
C ALA A 219 -6.67 -5.46 14.48
N MET A 220 -5.58 -5.80 13.77
CA MET A 220 -5.60 -6.75 12.66
C MET A 220 -5.84 -8.21 13.08
N GLU A 221 -5.74 -8.53 14.37
CA GLU A 221 -5.93 -9.88 14.88
C GLU A 221 -7.33 -10.08 15.47
N GLU A 222 -7.76 -9.15 16.32
CA GLU A 222 -9.00 -9.24 17.09
C GLU A 222 -10.17 -8.67 16.28
N GLU A 223 -10.15 -7.36 16.00
CA GLU A 223 -11.24 -6.64 15.35
C GLU A 223 -11.37 -7.01 13.86
N GLU A 224 -10.23 -7.07 13.17
CA GLU A 224 -10.18 -7.22 11.71
C GLU A 224 -9.57 -8.55 11.26
N GLY A 225 -9.45 -9.55 12.15
CA GLY A 225 -8.67 -10.76 11.85
C GLY A 225 -9.17 -11.59 10.68
N GLU A 226 -10.48 -11.61 10.42
CA GLU A 226 -11.01 -12.26 9.21
C GLU A 226 -10.72 -11.43 7.95
N ALA A 227 -10.94 -10.12 8.01
CA ALA A 227 -10.66 -9.21 6.90
C ALA A 227 -9.16 -9.19 6.54
N ALA A 228 -8.26 -9.18 7.53
CA ALA A 228 -6.82 -9.25 7.33
C ALA A 228 -6.38 -10.57 6.70
N SER A 229 -6.94 -11.69 7.17
CA SER A 229 -6.63 -13.01 6.60
C SER A 229 -7.14 -13.14 5.16
N ARG A 230 -8.35 -12.62 4.88
CA ARG A 230 -8.93 -12.57 3.53
C ARG A 230 -8.10 -11.67 2.60
N ALA A 231 -7.74 -10.47 3.06
CA ALA A 231 -6.90 -9.54 2.31
C ALA A 231 -5.58 -10.19 1.90
N VAL A 232 -4.88 -10.83 2.83
CA VAL A 232 -3.65 -11.59 2.56
C VAL A 232 -3.89 -12.69 1.52
N LEU A 233 -4.91 -13.53 1.72
CA LEU A 233 -5.22 -14.63 0.82
C LEU A 233 -5.48 -14.15 -0.61
N GLU A 234 -6.46 -13.26 -0.79
CA GLU A 234 -6.91 -12.83 -2.11
C GLU A 234 -5.83 -12.06 -2.86
N THR A 235 -5.04 -11.24 -2.18
CA THR A 235 -3.98 -10.46 -2.83
C THR A 235 -2.77 -11.32 -3.19
N MET A 236 -2.48 -12.39 -2.44
CA MET A 236 -1.42 -13.33 -2.77
C MET A 236 -1.75 -14.22 -3.99
N THR A 237 -3.03 -14.58 -4.18
CA THR A 237 -3.49 -15.40 -5.31
C THR A 237 -3.77 -14.58 -6.58
N ARG A 238 -3.74 -13.24 -6.50
CA ARG A 238 -3.80 -12.36 -7.68
C ARG A 238 -2.44 -12.34 -8.40
N HIS A 239 -2.37 -13.01 -9.55
CA HIS A 239 -1.14 -13.09 -10.36
C HIS A 239 -0.81 -11.83 -11.17
N GLU A 240 -1.69 -10.83 -11.19
CA GLU A 240 -1.57 -9.64 -12.04
C GLU A 240 -0.55 -8.61 -11.50
N SER A 241 -0.12 -8.73 -10.24
CA SER A 241 0.79 -7.79 -9.60
C SER A 241 1.80 -8.46 -8.67
N ALA A 242 3.05 -8.60 -9.15
CA ALA A 242 4.16 -9.09 -8.32
C ALA A 242 4.36 -8.23 -7.07
N ARG A 243 4.22 -6.90 -7.18
CA ARG A 243 4.38 -5.99 -6.04
C ARG A 243 3.28 -6.15 -5.00
N CYS A 244 2.02 -6.31 -5.40
CA CYS A 244 0.95 -6.54 -4.43
C CYS A 244 1.18 -7.88 -3.71
N GLN A 245 1.55 -8.92 -4.45
CA GLN A 245 1.88 -10.23 -3.87
C GLN A 245 3.05 -10.13 -2.87
N GLU A 246 4.10 -9.36 -3.17
CA GLU A 246 5.23 -9.12 -2.25
C GLU A 246 4.82 -8.43 -0.95
N HIS A 247 3.98 -7.38 -1.03
CA HIS A 247 3.48 -6.66 0.14
C HIS A 247 2.47 -7.49 0.95
N ALA A 248 1.59 -8.23 0.27
CA ALA A 248 0.67 -9.17 0.92
C ALA A 248 1.42 -10.27 1.67
N THR A 249 2.45 -10.85 1.04
CA THR A 249 3.29 -11.86 1.69
C THR A 249 4.09 -11.26 2.85
N TYR A 250 4.49 -9.99 2.77
CA TYR A 250 5.12 -9.29 3.89
C TYR A 250 4.15 -9.09 5.06
N LEU A 251 2.93 -8.62 4.80
CA LEU A 251 1.88 -8.51 5.83
C LEU A 251 1.61 -9.86 6.48
N ALA A 252 1.46 -10.92 5.68
CA ALA A 252 1.30 -12.29 6.15
C ALA A 252 2.48 -12.72 7.05
N MET A 253 3.70 -12.34 6.69
CA MET A 253 4.90 -12.64 7.48
C MET A 253 4.87 -11.98 8.84
N VAL A 254 4.53 -10.69 8.91
CA VAL A 254 4.45 -9.94 10.16
C VAL A 254 3.34 -10.50 11.06
N LEU A 255 2.15 -10.75 10.50
CA LEU A 255 1.01 -11.31 11.22
C LEU A 255 1.27 -12.74 11.71
N ALA A 256 1.88 -13.60 10.89
CA ALA A 256 2.19 -14.97 11.30
C ALA A 256 3.26 -15.02 12.40
N ARG A 257 4.29 -14.15 12.31
CA ARG A 257 5.40 -14.11 13.27
C ARG A 257 4.98 -13.59 14.64
N HIS A 258 4.17 -12.53 14.66
CA HIS A 258 3.83 -11.80 15.88
C HIS A 258 2.38 -12.00 16.35
N GLY A 259 1.52 -12.60 15.53
CA GLY A 259 0.13 -12.86 15.89
C GLY A 259 -0.05 -14.10 16.76
N SER A 260 -1.22 -14.23 17.37
CA SER A 260 -1.54 -15.41 18.18
C SER A 260 -1.71 -16.68 17.36
N ARG A 261 -1.77 -17.80 18.08
CA ARG A 261 -2.19 -19.10 17.54
C ARG A 261 -3.59 -19.05 16.93
N ALA A 262 -4.49 -18.20 17.45
CA ALA A 262 -5.85 -18.08 16.92
C ALA A 262 -5.84 -17.45 15.52
N LEU A 263 -5.04 -16.38 15.33
CA LEU A 263 -4.86 -15.77 14.01
C LEU A 263 -4.27 -16.75 13.00
N ARG A 264 -3.21 -17.47 13.37
CA ARG A 264 -2.60 -18.49 12.49
C ARG A 264 -3.57 -19.61 12.14
N ARG A 265 -4.38 -20.11 13.09
CA ARG A 265 -5.44 -21.09 12.80
C ARG A 265 -6.46 -20.53 11.81
N ARG A 266 -6.90 -19.29 11.99
CA ARG A 266 -7.83 -18.61 11.06
C ARG A 266 -7.23 -18.48 9.66
N MET A 267 -5.99 -18.01 9.53
CA MET A 267 -5.27 -17.95 8.26
C MET A 267 -5.20 -19.33 7.58
N ARG A 268 -4.94 -20.39 8.35
CA ARG A 268 -4.93 -21.76 7.83
C ARG A 268 -6.31 -22.20 7.32
N GLN A 269 -7.37 -21.95 8.09
CA GLN A 269 -8.74 -22.32 7.73
C GLN A 269 -9.23 -21.60 6.47
N LEU A 270 -8.84 -20.33 6.28
CA LEU A 270 -9.17 -19.56 5.08
C LEU A 270 -8.34 -19.98 3.85
N GLY A 271 -7.33 -20.83 4.00
CA GLY A 271 -6.53 -21.33 2.88
C GLY A 271 -5.24 -20.54 2.60
N VAL A 272 -4.78 -19.69 3.53
CA VAL A 272 -3.53 -18.92 3.35
C VAL A 272 -2.32 -19.85 3.16
N VAL A 273 -2.32 -21.04 3.77
CA VAL A 273 -1.24 -22.02 3.59
C VAL A 273 -1.14 -22.50 2.13
N GLN A 274 -2.29 -22.70 1.45
CA GLN A 274 -2.32 -23.10 0.04
C GLN A 274 -1.80 -21.98 -0.85
N ALA A 275 -2.22 -20.73 -0.59
CA ALA A 275 -1.69 -19.58 -1.29
C ALA A 275 -0.18 -19.38 -1.06
N LEU A 276 0.32 -19.60 0.16
CA LEU A 276 1.76 -19.55 0.46
C LEU A 276 2.56 -20.61 -0.31
N LEU A 277 2.04 -21.83 -0.46
CA LEU A 277 2.67 -22.86 -1.28
C LEU A 277 2.76 -22.42 -2.73
N GLU A 278 1.68 -21.87 -3.28
CA GLU A 278 1.67 -21.33 -4.64
C GLU A 278 2.68 -20.18 -4.82
N VAL A 279 2.67 -19.19 -3.92
CA VAL A 279 3.60 -18.06 -3.95
C VAL A 279 5.05 -18.53 -3.79
N SER A 280 5.32 -19.56 -2.99
CA SER A 280 6.66 -20.12 -2.82
C SER A 280 7.23 -20.74 -4.10
N LEU A 281 6.36 -21.15 -5.03
CA LEU A 281 6.74 -21.78 -6.30
C LEU A 281 6.72 -20.78 -7.46
N LEU A 282 5.72 -19.88 -7.50
CA LEU A 282 5.41 -19.05 -8.66
C LEU A 282 5.60 -17.55 -8.44
N GLY A 283 5.81 -17.11 -7.20
CA GLY A 283 5.95 -15.71 -6.86
C GLY A 283 7.28 -15.09 -7.28
N SER A 284 7.45 -13.80 -7.01
CA SER A 284 8.75 -13.13 -7.18
C SER A 284 9.81 -13.71 -6.24
N PRO A 285 11.12 -13.55 -6.51
CA PRO A 285 12.16 -14.06 -5.61
C PRO A 285 12.04 -13.57 -4.16
N LEU A 286 11.53 -12.35 -3.96
CA LEU A 286 11.29 -11.80 -2.63
C LEU A 286 10.06 -12.46 -1.96
N ALA A 287 8.95 -12.60 -2.69
CA ALA A 287 7.75 -13.25 -2.19
C ALA A 287 8.00 -14.74 -1.88
N GLN A 288 8.74 -15.45 -2.73
CA GLN A 288 9.11 -16.85 -2.54
C GLN A 288 9.87 -17.08 -1.22
N ARG A 289 10.93 -16.28 -0.97
CA ARG A 289 11.71 -16.38 0.27
C ARG A 289 10.86 -16.13 1.52
N ARG A 290 9.98 -15.12 1.48
CA ARG A 290 9.05 -14.83 2.57
C ARG A 290 8.06 -15.97 2.77
N ALA A 291 7.43 -16.46 1.71
CA ALA A 291 6.46 -17.55 1.75
C ALA A 291 7.06 -18.85 2.33
N ALA A 292 8.26 -19.22 1.86
CA ALA A 292 8.99 -20.37 2.39
C ALA A 292 9.26 -20.24 3.89
N LYS A 293 9.61 -19.04 4.37
CA LYS A 293 9.83 -18.80 5.80
C LYS A 293 8.54 -18.91 6.61
N ILE A 294 7.44 -18.36 6.10
CA ILE A 294 6.13 -18.41 6.78
C ILE A 294 5.65 -19.86 6.91
N LEU A 295 5.80 -20.68 5.87
CA LEU A 295 5.40 -22.09 5.90
C LEU A 295 6.09 -22.89 7.01
N GLN A 296 7.32 -22.54 7.40
CA GLN A 296 8.00 -23.16 8.54
C GLN A 296 7.23 -22.93 9.85
N TRP A 297 6.74 -21.70 10.08
CA TRP A 297 5.97 -21.36 11.28
C TRP A 297 4.62 -22.08 11.33
N PHE A 298 3.98 -22.32 10.18
CA PHE A 298 2.75 -23.12 10.12
C PHE A 298 3.00 -24.62 10.33
N LYS A 299 4.19 -25.14 9.99
CA LYS A 299 4.56 -26.55 10.21
C LYS A 299 4.74 -26.87 11.70
N GLU A 300 5.34 -25.95 12.45
CA GLU A 300 5.56 -26.07 13.90
C GLU A 300 4.24 -26.18 14.71
N GLU A 301 3.10 -25.80 14.12
CA GLU A 301 1.78 -25.84 14.78
C GLU A 301 0.90 -27.04 14.36
N GLY A 302 1.44 -28.00 13.59
CA GLY A 302 0.70 -29.22 13.24
C GLY A 302 0.45 -30.15 14.45
N PRO A 303 -0.45 -31.15 14.34
CA PRO A 303 -0.84 -32.04 15.45
C PRO A 303 0.25 -32.97 16.04
N GLN A 304 1.54 -32.75 15.77
CA GLN A 304 2.59 -33.77 15.96
C GLN A 304 3.84 -33.29 16.73
N GLN A 305 3.69 -32.33 17.64
CA GLN A 305 4.74 -31.98 18.61
C GLN A 305 4.30 -32.06 20.08
N SER A 306 3.33 -32.94 20.40
CA SER A 306 3.39 -33.67 21.67
C SER A 306 4.56 -34.66 21.58
N ARG A 307 5.77 -34.17 21.91
CA ARG A 307 6.98 -34.99 22.01
C ARG A 307 6.73 -36.14 22.99
N VAL A 308 6.58 -37.36 22.48
CA VAL A 308 7.27 -38.49 23.13
C VAL A 308 8.74 -38.26 22.81
N SER A 309 9.45 -37.67 23.77
CA SER A 309 10.90 -37.63 23.78
C SER A 309 11.40 -39.07 23.93
N ALA A 310 11.61 -39.75 22.81
CA ALA A 310 12.44 -40.94 22.80
C ALA A 310 13.88 -40.47 23.00
N HIS A 311 14.34 -40.53 24.24
CA HIS A 311 15.74 -40.36 24.60
C HIS A 311 16.54 -41.52 24.03
N SER A 312 16.98 -41.43 22.77
CA SER A 312 18.02 -42.30 22.25
C SER A 312 19.39 -41.75 22.68
N GLY A 313 19.88 -42.24 23.81
CA GLY A 313 21.30 -42.14 24.17
C GLY A 313 22.08 -43.35 23.60
N PRO A 314 23.37 -43.20 23.26
CA PRO A 314 24.18 -44.32 22.80
C PRO A 314 24.61 -45.15 24.02
N ARG A 315 24.32 -46.46 24.02
CA ARG A 315 24.97 -47.42 24.91
C ARG A 315 25.83 -48.37 24.09
N VAL A 316 27.13 -48.28 24.37
CA VAL A 316 28.21 -49.15 23.92
C VAL A 316 28.24 -50.40 24.80
N GLU A 317 28.37 -51.54 24.13
CA GLU A 317 28.95 -52.86 24.50
C GLU A 317 28.58 -53.58 25.81
N GLY A 318 28.35 -54.88 25.65
CA GLY A 318 28.21 -55.87 26.71
C GLY A 318 27.99 -57.27 26.12
N ASP A 319 29.09 -57.99 25.97
CA ASP A 319 29.28 -59.40 25.60
C ASP A 319 28.39 -60.40 26.37
N GLY A 320 28.16 -61.59 25.79
CA GLY A 320 27.53 -62.73 26.46
C GLY A 320 26.67 -63.62 25.55
N GLY A 321 27.25 -64.71 25.04
CA GLY A 321 26.59 -65.66 24.13
C GLY A 321 25.47 -66.51 24.74
N THR A 322 24.77 -67.29 23.91
CA THR A 322 24.60 -68.77 23.99
C THR A 322 23.42 -69.25 23.08
N SER A 323 23.75 -70.23 22.22
CA SER A 323 22.97 -71.34 21.64
C SER A 323 21.74 -71.12 20.71
N CYS A 324 21.91 -71.70 19.50
CA CYS A 324 20.97 -72.26 18.50
C CYS A 324 19.94 -73.29 19.09
N PRO A 325 18.94 -73.87 18.34
CA PRO A 325 18.98 -74.17 16.89
C PRO A 325 17.69 -74.13 16.04
N ASP A 326 17.97 -74.08 14.72
CA ASP A 326 17.35 -74.71 13.54
C ASP A 326 15.82 -74.86 13.41
N ASP A 327 15.30 -74.33 12.29
CA ASP A 327 14.42 -75.07 11.38
C ASP A 327 14.51 -74.49 9.96
N ASP A 328 14.84 -75.39 9.01
CA ASP A 328 14.88 -75.22 7.57
C ASP A 328 13.51 -74.85 6.98
N VAL A 329 13.47 -74.04 5.90
CA VAL A 329 12.87 -74.40 4.60
C VAL A 329 13.34 -73.38 3.55
N ALA A 330 14.05 -73.89 2.54
CA ALA A 330 14.36 -73.20 1.31
C ALA A 330 13.12 -73.00 0.43
N GLY A 331 13.03 -71.83 -0.20
CA GLY A 331 12.06 -71.52 -1.24
C GLY A 331 12.49 -70.26 -1.98
N GLU A 332 13.29 -70.44 -3.03
CA GLU A 332 13.47 -69.43 -4.08
C GLU A 332 12.13 -69.25 -4.81
N ASP A 333 11.63 -68.02 -4.92
CA ASP A 333 11.00 -67.59 -6.16
C ASP A 333 10.91 -66.06 -6.25
N GLY A 334 11.10 -65.58 -7.47
CA GLY A 334 11.35 -64.19 -7.80
C GLY A 334 10.10 -63.32 -7.98
N ARG A 335 10.39 -62.01 -7.89
CA ARG A 335 9.82 -60.90 -8.65
C ARG A 335 8.39 -60.39 -8.29
N GLU A 336 8.32 -59.06 -8.38
CA GLU A 336 7.13 -58.20 -8.51
C GLU A 336 6.36 -57.74 -7.25
N ALA A 337 7.02 -56.94 -6.40
CA ALA A 337 6.33 -55.93 -5.60
C ALA A 337 5.96 -54.71 -6.48
N LYS A 338 4.88 -54.86 -7.23
CA LYS A 338 4.30 -53.89 -8.17
C LYS A 338 3.69 -52.68 -7.43
N ASP A 339 4.44 -51.59 -7.40
CA ASP A 339 4.00 -50.22 -7.71
C ASP A 339 2.56 -49.82 -7.31
N CYS A 340 2.26 -49.73 -6.01
CA CYS A 340 1.00 -49.17 -5.49
C CYS A 340 1.12 -47.72 -4.97
N ARG A 341 2.16 -46.97 -5.37
CA ARG A 341 2.46 -45.64 -4.80
C ARG A 341 2.18 -44.47 -5.73
N ARG A 342 1.12 -44.54 -6.55
CA ARG A 342 0.73 -43.43 -7.45
C ARG A 342 -0.72 -42.94 -7.37
N ASP A 343 -1.55 -43.47 -6.48
CA ASP A 343 -2.97 -43.08 -6.38
C ASP A 343 -3.35 -42.40 -5.05
N THR A 344 -2.46 -41.57 -4.52
CA THR A 344 -2.82 -40.66 -3.42
C THR A 344 -3.35 -39.33 -3.97
N THR A 345 -4.28 -38.70 -3.24
CA THR A 345 -4.78 -37.34 -3.53
C THR A 345 -3.64 -36.34 -3.73
N VAL A 346 -2.55 -36.50 -2.97
CA VAL A 346 -1.31 -35.72 -3.11
C VAL A 346 -0.67 -35.92 -4.49
N GLY A 347 -0.64 -37.15 -5.01
CA GLY A 347 -0.15 -37.44 -6.36
C GLY A 347 -0.98 -36.77 -7.46
N LYS A 348 -2.31 -36.67 -7.30
CA LYS A 348 -3.20 -35.96 -8.23
C LYS A 348 -2.94 -34.45 -8.20
N ILE A 349 -2.74 -33.87 -7.02
CA ILE A 349 -2.42 -32.45 -6.84
C ILE A 349 -1.05 -32.12 -7.46
N VAL A 350 -0.03 -32.94 -7.20
CA VAL A 350 1.31 -32.74 -7.77
C VAL A 350 1.27 -32.76 -9.30
N ARG A 351 0.55 -33.72 -9.91
CA ARG A 351 0.39 -33.77 -11.37
C ARG A 351 -0.34 -32.55 -11.92
N GLN A 352 -1.40 -32.09 -11.26
CA GLN A 352 -2.11 -30.87 -11.68
C GLN A 352 -1.22 -29.62 -11.59
N SER A 353 -0.40 -29.50 -10.54
CA SER A 353 0.57 -28.40 -10.42
C SER A 353 1.63 -28.46 -11.50
N LEU A 354 2.13 -29.65 -11.84
CA LEU A 354 3.13 -29.86 -12.89
C LEU A 354 2.57 -29.50 -14.28
N ASP A 355 1.34 -29.94 -14.58
CA ASP A 355 0.66 -29.64 -15.85
C ASP A 355 0.38 -28.14 -16.02
N ARG A 356 -0.06 -27.46 -14.94
CA ARG A 356 -0.23 -26.00 -14.95
C ARG A 356 1.10 -25.26 -15.12
N ASN A 357 2.16 -25.73 -14.46
CA ASN A 357 3.49 -25.15 -14.59
C ASN A 357 4.02 -25.27 -16.04
N MET A 358 3.88 -26.44 -16.65
CA MET A 358 4.24 -26.69 -18.06
C MET A 358 3.48 -25.76 -19.01
N LYS A 359 2.17 -25.58 -18.80
CA LYS A 359 1.33 -24.66 -19.59
C LYS A 359 1.78 -23.20 -19.46
N CYS A 360 2.15 -22.75 -18.26
CA CYS A 360 2.67 -21.40 -18.04
C CYS A 360 4.05 -21.18 -18.66
N ILE A 361 4.96 -22.17 -18.58
CA ILE A 361 6.27 -22.11 -19.23
C ILE A 361 6.08 -22.04 -20.75
N LEU A 362 5.22 -22.88 -21.33
CA LEU A 362 4.93 -22.88 -22.76
C LEU A 362 4.37 -21.54 -23.22
N ARG A 363 3.41 -20.95 -22.49
CA ARG A 363 2.87 -19.61 -22.80
C ARG A 363 3.94 -18.51 -22.76
N ARG A 364 4.90 -18.59 -21.82
CA ARG A 364 6.01 -17.64 -21.73
C ARG A 364 7.03 -17.83 -22.85
N ALA A 365 7.31 -19.07 -23.22
CA ALA A 365 8.18 -19.40 -24.34
C ALA A 365 7.56 -18.90 -25.67
N THR A 366 6.27 -19.17 -25.92
CA THR A 366 5.59 -18.70 -27.14
C THR A 366 5.49 -17.17 -27.19
N ALA A 367 5.19 -16.51 -26.07
CA ALA A 367 5.18 -15.04 -26.01
C ALA A 367 6.57 -14.43 -26.27
N SER A 368 7.66 -15.12 -25.88
CA SER A 368 9.02 -14.67 -26.16
C SER A 368 9.42 -14.85 -27.63
N VAL A 369 8.87 -15.88 -28.31
CA VAL A 369 9.09 -16.12 -29.75
C VAL A 369 8.35 -15.07 -30.61
N ASP A 370 7.15 -14.67 -30.20
CA ASP A 370 6.40 -13.60 -30.88
C ASP A 370 7.12 -12.24 -30.78
N LEU A 371 7.74 -11.93 -29.64
CA LEU A 371 8.53 -10.71 -29.46
C LEU A 371 9.82 -10.71 -30.31
N THR A 372 10.45 -11.87 -30.54
CA THR A 372 11.61 -11.97 -31.43
C THR A 372 11.25 -11.80 -32.90
N ASN A 373 10.07 -12.29 -33.32
CA ASN A 373 9.58 -12.12 -34.69
C ASN A 373 9.21 -10.66 -34.99
N VAL A 374 8.62 -9.94 -34.02
CA VAL A 374 8.33 -8.50 -34.15
C VAL A 374 9.62 -7.66 -34.24
N LYS A 375 10.68 -8.05 -33.52
CA LYS A 375 11.98 -7.35 -33.55
C LYS A 375 12.72 -7.52 -34.88
N LEU A 376 12.60 -8.69 -35.53
CA LEU A 376 13.20 -8.96 -36.85
C LEU A 376 12.47 -8.20 -37.99
N LEU A 377 11.16 -7.97 -37.85
CA LEU A 377 10.39 -7.20 -38.83
C LEU A 377 10.69 -5.69 -38.76
N ALA A 378 11.03 -5.15 -37.59
CA ALA A 378 11.35 -3.73 -37.41
C ALA A 378 12.76 -3.34 -37.92
N THR A 379 13.69 -4.29 -38.05
CA THR A 379 15.06 -4.02 -38.52
C THR A 379 15.24 -4.08 -40.03
N SER A 380 14.18 -4.38 -40.79
CA SER A 380 14.26 -4.65 -42.24
C SER A 380 13.81 -3.49 -43.14
N SER A 381 13.44 -2.33 -42.59
CA SER A 381 13.05 -1.15 -43.40
C SER A 381 14.01 0.02 -43.18
N SER A 382 15.17 -0.05 -43.84
CA SER A 382 16.04 1.10 -44.05
C SER A 382 16.49 1.11 -45.51
N SER A 383 15.60 1.58 -46.38
CA SER A 383 15.96 1.89 -47.77
C SER A 383 16.50 3.32 -47.84
N LYS A 384 17.80 3.42 -48.09
CA LYS A 384 18.52 4.63 -48.47
C LYS A 384 18.15 5.02 -49.90
N SER A 385 17.85 6.29 -50.12
CA SER A 385 18.09 6.98 -51.40
C SER A 385 18.19 8.50 -51.18
N LEU A 386 19.44 8.99 -51.22
CA LEU A 386 19.81 10.30 -51.79
C LEU A 386 20.17 10.04 -53.28
N PRO A 387 20.27 11.03 -54.21
CA PRO A 387 20.46 12.50 -54.07
C PRO A 387 19.35 13.31 -54.82
N CYS A 388 19.20 14.63 -54.71
CA CYS A 388 20.11 15.77 -54.96
C CYS A 388 19.92 16.91 -53.96
#